data_AF-A0A2E3LZH0-F1
#
_entry.id   AF-A0A2E3LZH0-F1
#
_cell.length_a   1.000
_cell.length_b   1.000
_cell.length_c   1.000
_cell.angle_alpha   90.00
_cell.angle_beta   90.00
_cell.angle_gamma   90.00
#
_symmetry.space_group_name_H-M   'P 1'
#
loop_
_entity.id
_entity.type
_entity.pdbx_description
1 polymer ?
#
loop_
_entity_poly.entity_id
_entity_poly.type
_entity_poly.pdbx_seq_one_letter_code
_entity_poly.pdbx_strand_id
1 'polypeptide(L)'
;MNLNTPLSMMTATVSTKLCWNCEASLNAESLKCPYCGVELDAEDSTSEASEDEELLQAPYKLVKAKQVETPSVTSIEDLPDIDKYRVSDEEWEQAQKNQLGEETVPRPSDHVRDTLVPLSLLLAGSVFFLFGLMVLLFAKDGALVLEWNGDYWFYYLFASLPMLYFGWKSLQDLGD
;
A
#
# COMPACT_ATOMS: atom_id res chain seq x y z
N MET A 1 -43.09 28.99 -15.18
CA MET A 1 -42.09 28.84 -16.27
C MET A 1 -40.78 28.47 -15.59
N ASN A 2 -40.42 27.18 -15.65
CA ASN A 2 -39.25 26.60 -15.00
C ASN A 2 -38.04 26.72 -15.93
N LEU A 3 -36.92 27.23 -15.43
CA LEU A 3 -35.63 27.20 -16.10
C LEU A 3 -34.66 26.43 -15.20
N ASN A 4 -34.58 25.12 -15.42
CA ASN A 4 -33.50 24.28 -14.92
C ASN A 4 -32.42 24.21 -16.00
N THR A 5 -31.33 24.94 -15.80
CA THR A 5 -30.06 24.74 -16.53
C THR A 5 -29.25 23.65 -15.83
N PRO A 6 -28.89 22.52 -16.47
CA PRO A 6 -27.91 21.60 -15.92
C PRO A 6 -26.50 22.18 -16.10
N LEU A 7 -25.85 22.42 -14.97
CA LEU A 7 -24.44 22.80 -14.86
C LEU A 7 -23.60 21.64 -15.43
N SER A 8 -22.99 21.86 -16.60
CA SER A 8 -22.06 20.92 -17.22
C SER A 8 -20.80 20.81 -16.34
N MET A 9 -20.68 19.69 -15.61
CA MET A 9 -19.49 19.38 -14.82
C MET A 9 -18.39 18.90 -15.77
N MET A 10 -17.36 19.73 -15.94
CA MET A 10 -16.09 19.31 -16.49
C MET A 10 -15.47 18.29 -15.53
N THR A 11 -15.42 17.03 -15.91
CA THR A 11 -14.65 16.00 -15.19
C THR A 11 -13.18 16.31 -15.38
N ALA A 12 -12.58 17.02 -14.42
CA ALA A 12 -11.14 17.16 -14.33
C ALA A 12 -10.53 15.76 -14.16
N THR A 13 -9.73 15.34 -15.13
CA THR A 13 -8.92 14.12 -15.03
C THR A 13 -7.86 14.34 -13.95
N VAL A 14 -8.10 13.78 -12.75
CA VAL A 14 -7.14 13.81 -11.65
C VAL A 14 -5.97 12.92 -12.02
N SER A 15 -4.79 13.51 -12.19
CA SER A 15 -3.55 12.76 -12.43
C SER A 15 -3.10 12.07 -11.15
N THR A 16 -2.73 10.80 -11.27
CA THR A 16 -2.25 9.97 -10.15
C THR A 16 -0.81 9.54 -10.38
N LYS A 17 0.00 9.53 -9.32
CA LYS A 17 1.38 9.02 -9.29
C LYS A 17 1.53 7.90 -8.27
N LEU A 18 2.48 7.00 -8.47
CA LEU A 18 2.76 5.90 -7.53
C LEU A 18 3.93 6.28 -6.61
N CYS A 19 3.81 5.96 -5.33
CA CYS A 19 4.91 6.07 -4.38
C CYS A 19 5.99 5.02 -4.71
N TRP A 20 7.25 5.43 -4.86
CA TRP A 20 8.36 4.52 -5.19
C TRP A 20 8.70 3.55 -4.05
N ASN A 21 8.35 3.88 -2.80
CA ASN A 21 8.70 3.08 -1.63
C ASN A 21 7.62 2.04 -1.25
N CYS A 22 6.34 2.39 -1.44
CA CYS A 22 5.23 1.55 -0.97
C CYS A 22 4.13 1.33 -2.03
N GLU A 23 4.37 1.76 -3.27
CA GLU A 23 3.48 1.57 -4.43
C GLU A 23 2.05 2.12 -4.27
N ALA A 24 1.81 2.96 -3.26
CA ALA A 24 0.52 3.59 -3.05
C ALA A 24 0.23 4.60 -4.17
N SER A 25 -1.01 4.61 -4.67
CA SER A 25 -1.48 5.62 -5.61
C SER A 25 -1.81 6.91 -4.87
N LEU A 26 -1.23 8.00 -5.34
CA LEU A 26 -1.33 9.32 -4.73
C LEU A 26 -1.72 10.35 -5.79
N ASN A 27 -2.28 11.47 -5.36
CA ASN A 27 -2.49 12.61 -6.26
C ASN A 27 -1.13 13.11 -6.76
N ALA A 28 -1.03 13.50 -8.03
CA ALA A 28 0.21 13.98 -8.65
C ALA A 28 0.86 15.12 -7.84
N GLU A 29 0.06 15.97 -7.20
CA GLU A 29 0.51 17.12 -6.39
C GLU A 29 1.01 16.74 -4.98
N SER A 30 0.94 15.48 -4.57
CA SER A 30 1.32 15.06 -3.22
C SER A 30 2.85 15.08 -3.05
N LEU A 31 3.38 15.97 -2.20
CA LEU A 31 4.82 16.05 -1.90
C LEU A 31 5.30 14.99 -0.90
N LYS A 32 4.38 14.39 -0.14
CA LYS A 32 4.71 13.38 0.88
C LYS A 32 3.72 12.23 0.85
N CYS A 33 4.23 11.00 0.94
CA CYS A 33 3.39 9.82 1.01
C CYS A 33 2.72 9.72 2.40
N PRO A 34 1.37 9.68 2.49
CA PRO A 34 0.66 9.54 3.76
C PRO A 34 0.77 8.13 4.36
N TYR A 35 1.23 7.14 3.59
CA TYR A 35 1.32 5.75 4.03
C TYR A 35 2.66 5.42 4.65
N CYS A 36 3.77 5.79 3.99
CA CYS A 36 5.12 5.47 4.47
C CYS A 36 5.94 6.69 4.88
N GLY A 37 5.41 7.91 4.74
CA GLY A 37 6.09 9.13 5.17
C GLY A 37 7.25 9.59 4.31
N VAL A 38 7.47 8.97 3.14
CA VAL A 38 8.56 9.34 2.22
C VAL A 38 8.21 10.60 1.43
N GLU A 39 9.19 11.46 1.19
CA GLU A 39 9.04 12.65 0.35
C GLU A 39 9.13 12.27 -1.14
N LEU A 40 8.27 12.90 -1.94
CA LEU A 40 7.95 12.61 -3.33
C LEU A 40 8.22 13.86 -4.18
N ASP A 41 9.36 14.51 -3.95
CA ASP A 41 9.82 15.62 -4.78
C ASP A 41 10.32 15.07 -6.11
N ALA A 42 9.60 15.41 -7.19
CA ALA A 42 10.20 15.49 -8.51
C ALA A 42 10.54 16.97 -8.67
N GLU A 43 11.82 17.32 -8.55
CA GLU A 43 12.26 18.68 -8.88
C GLU A 43 11.83 18.97 -10.32
N ASP A 44 10.83 19.83 -10.47
CA ASP A 44 10.42 20.38 -11.75
C ASP A 44 11.65 21.03 -12.37
N SER A 45 12.07 20.47 -13.50
CA SER A 45 13.11 20.97 -14.39
C SER A 45 12.82 22.43 -14.78
N THR A 46 13.30 23.35 -13.96
CA THR A 46 13.68 24.70 -14.35
C THR A 46 15.20 24.83 -14.20
N SER A 47 15.92 23.92 -14.84
CA SER A 47 17.35 24.07 -15.08
C SER A 47 17.56 24.35 -16.56
N GLU A 48 18.24 25.47 -16.79
CA GLU A 48 18.69 25.94 -18.09
C GLU A 48 19.46 24.84 -18.82
N ALA A 49 19.24 24.78 -20.13
CA ALA A 49 19.86 23.81 -21.03
C ALA A 49 21.38 23.74 -20.86
N SER A 50 21.89 22.59 -20.41
CA SER A 50 23.28 22.18 -20.57
C SER A 50 23.32 20.91 -21.42
N GLU A 51 24.14 20.94 -22.47
CA GLU A 51 24.14 20.07 -23.65
C GLU A 51 24.70 18.64 -23.43
N ASP A 52 24.70 18.11 -22.20
CA ASP A 52 25.39 16.85 -21.87
C ASP A 52 24.45 15.66 -21.52
N GLU A 53 23.20 15.66 -21.99
CA GLU A 53 22.18 14.63 -21.71
C GLU A 53 21.97 13.58 -22.84
N GLU A 54 23.02 13.20 -23.57
CA GLU A 54 22.88 12.20 -24.65
C GLU A 54 23.17 10.74 -24.22
N LEU A 55 23.67 10.50 -23.00
CA LEU A 55 24.12 9.16 -22.57
C LEU A 55 23.16 8.41 -21.62
N LEU A 56 22.02 8.99 -21.23
CA LEU A 56 21.05 8.35 -20.32
C LEU A 56 19.63 8.27 -20.89
N GLN A 57 19.48 8.29 -22.22
CA GLN A 57 18.16 8.04 -22.82
C GLN A 57 17.83 6.55 -22.77
N ALA A 58 16.68 6.23 -22.18
CA ALA A 58 16.14 4.88 -22.20
C ALA A 58 15.98 4.40 -23.66
N PRO A 59 16.31 3.14 -23.99
CA PRO A 59 16.35 2.64 -25.37
C PRO A 59 14.97 2.51 -26.03
N TYR A 60 13.89 2.85 -25.35
CA TYR A 60 12.54 2.89 -25.90
C TYR A 60 12.12 4.34 -26.18
N LYS A 61 11.65 4.57 -27.41
CA LYS A 61 11.02 5.85 -27.77
C LYS A 61 9.62 5.86 -27.16
N LEU A 62 9.40 6.68 -26.13
CA LEU A 62 8.05 7.04 -25.72
C LEU A 62 7.39 7.72 -26.92
N VAL A 63 6.46 7.01 -27.57
CA VAL A 63 5.59 7.63 -28.56
C VAL A 63 4.72 8.60 -27.79
N LYS A 64 5.16 9.87 -27.76
CA LYS A 64 4.35 10.99 -27.27
C LYS A 64 3.01 10.86 -27.96
N ALA A 65 1.95 10.59 -27.18
CA ALA A 65 0.61 10.43 -27.71
C ALA A 65 0.34 11.65 -28.57
N LYS A 66 0.35 11.44 -29.89
CA LYS A 66 -0.01 12.46 -30.87
C LYS A 66 -1.42 12.86 -30.45
N GLN A 67 -1.59 14.11 -30.00
CA GLN A 67 -2.91 14.70 -29.94
C GLN A 67 -3.54 14.41 -31.29
N VAL A 68 -4.56 13.54 -31.28
CA VAL A 68 -5.34 13.26 -32.47
C VAL A 68 -6.02 14.59 -32.78
N GLU A 69 -5.42 15.33 -33.69
CA GLU A 69 -6.11 16.40 -34.40
C GLU A 69 -7.40 15.77 -34.91
N THR A 70 -8.50 16.25 -34.36
CA THR A 70 -9.84 15.92 -34.80
C THR A 70 -9.88 16.25 -36.29
N PRO A 71 -10.09 15.29 -37.19
CA PRO A 71 -10.27 15.63 -38.59
C PRO A 71 -11.53 16.49 -38.68
N SER A 72 -11.37 17.72 -39.18
CA SER A 72 -12.50 18.54 -39.60
C SER A 72 -13.27 17.75 -40.66
N VAL A 73 -14.43 17.23 -40.28
CA VAL A 73 -15.35 16.52 -41.17
C VAL A 73 -15.95 17.55 -42.12
N THR A 74 -15.37 17.64 -43.31
CA THR A 74 -16.07 18.15 -44.49
C THR A 74 -16.92 17.02 -45.06
N SER A 75 -18.20 17.32 -45.31
CA SER A 75 -19.22 16.54 -46.03
C SER A 75 -19.71 15.23 -45.38
N ILE A 76 -20.94 15.31 -44.85
CA ILE A 76 -21.77 14.22 -44.33
C ILE A 76 -22.64 13.71 -45.49
N GLU A 77 -22.15 12.81 -46.35
CA GLU A 77 -23.05 12.14 -47.34
C GLU A 77 -22.78 10.64 -47.53
N ASP A 78 -21.69 10.06 -47.03
CA ASP A 78 -21.40 8.62 -47.19
C ASP A 78 -21.01 7.94 -45.86
N LEU A 79 -21.93 7.91 -44.89
CA LEU A 79 -21.78 7.02 -43.73
C LEU A 79 -22.49 5.68 -43.98
N PRO A 80 -21.81 4.53 -43.80
CA PRO A 80 -22.49 3.24 -43.74
C PRO A 80 -23.44 3.19 -42.55
N ASP A 81 -24.60 2.57 -42.78
CA ASP A 81 -25.74 2.38 -41.88
C ASP A 81 -25.30 1.96 -40.45
N ILE A 82 -25.31 2.92 -39.53
CA ILE A 82 -24.88 2.74 -38.12
C ILE A 82 -25.90 1.89 -37.34
N ASP A 83 -27.10 1.67 -37.86
CA ASP A 83 -28.11 0.84 -37.20
C ASP A 83 -27.74 -0.65 -37.17
N LYS A 84 -26.70 -1.08 -37.89
CA LYS A 84 -26.21 -2.47 -37.85
C LYS A 84 -25.36 -2.79 -36.60
N TYR A 85 -24.89 -1.78 -35.87
CA TYR A 85 -24.09 -1.96 -34.65
C TYR A 85 -24.78 -1.43 -33.39
N ARG A 86 -26.11 -1.27 -33.43
CA ARG A 86 -26.90 -1.07 -32.21
C ARG A 86 -26.96 -2.40 -31.46
N VAL A 87 -25.92 -2.66 -30.65
CA VAL A 87 -25.91 -3.72 -29.65
C VAL A 87 -27.19 -3.56 -28.82
N SER A 88 -28.00 -4.62 -28.75
CA SER A 88 -29.24 -4.61 -27.98
C SER A 88 -28.91 -4.30 -26.52
N ASP A 89 -29.75 -3.49 -25.87
CA ASP A 89 -29.62 -3.20 -24.43
C ASP A 89 -29.60 -4.50 -23.58
N GLU A 90 -30.15 -5.58 -24.14
CA GLU A 90 -30.18 -6.93 -23.55
C GLU A 90 -28.80 -7.61 -23.54
N GLU A 91 -27.94 -7.40 -24.55
CA GLU A 91 -26.58 -7.96 -24.60
C GLU A 91 -25.65 -7.24 -23.60
N TRP A 92 -25.87 -5.94 -23.37
CA TRP A 92 -25.12 -5.18 -22.36
C TRP A 92 -25.47 -5.59 -20.93
N GLU A 93 -26.75 -5.84 -20.62
CA GLU A 93 -27.15 -6.37 -19.30
C GLU A 93 -26.60 -7.79 -19.06
N GLN A 94 -26.49 -8.61 -20.12
CA GLN A 94 -25.96 -9.96 -20.00
C GLN A 94 -24.44 -9.98 -19.82
N ALA A 95 -23.71 -9.07 -20.48
CA ALA A 95 -22.28 -8.85 -20.23
C ALA A 95 -22.01 -8.33 -18.81
N GLN A 96 -22.87 -7.46 -18.28
CA GLN A 96 -22.77 -6.99 -16.89
C GLN A 96 -23.06 -8.11 -15.88
N LYS A 97 -24.08 -8.95 -16.11
CA LYS A 97 -24.36 -10.10 -15.24
C LYS A 97 -23.25 -11.15 -15.27
N ASN A 98 -22.59 -11.33 -16.42
CA ASN A 98 -21.44 -12.22 -16.54
C ASN A 98 -20.18 -11.65 -15.87
N GLN A 99 -20.02 -10.33 -15.77
CA GLN A 99 -18.94 -9.70 -15.00
C GLN A 99 -19.24 -9.59 -13.49
N LEU A 100 -20.51 -9.65 -13.08
CA LEU A 100 -20.91 -9.73 -11.67
C LEU A 100 -20.84 -11.16 -11.10
N GLY A 101 -20.47 -12.13 -11.93
CA GLY A 101 -20.12 -13.48 -11.50
C GLY A 101 -18.67 -13.54 -11.03
N GLU A 102 -18.49 -13.41 -9.71
CA GLU A 102 -17.35 -13.99 -9.00
C GLU A 102 -15.95 -13.39 -9.27
N GLU A 103 -15.84 -12.07 -9.46
CA GLU A 103 -14.55 -11.42 -9.17
C GLU A 103 -14.50 -11.10 -7.67
N THR A 104 -13.98 -12.04 -6.89
CA THR A 104 -13.67 -11.85 -5.47
C THR A 104 -12.62 -10.75 -5.34
N VAL A 105 -13.07 -9.50 -5.20
CA VAL A 105 -12.22 -8.37 -4.81
C VAL A 105 -11.41 -8.78 -3.57
N PRO A 106 -10.07 -8.83 -3.62
CA PRO A 106 -9.26 -9.15 -2.46
C PRO A 106 -9.51 -8.07 -1.41
N ARG A 107 -10.20 -8.41 -0.33
CA ARG A 107 -10.37 -7.49 0.79
C ARG A 107 -8.99 -7.36 1.46
N PRO A 108 -8.42 -6.16 1.58
CA PRO A 108 -7.10 -5.96 2.20
C PRO A 108 -7.04 -6.39 3.67
N SER A 109 -8.17 -6.79 4.28
CA SER A 109 -8.26 -7.32 5.63
C SER A 109 -7.82 -8.78 5.78
N ASP A 110 -7.75 -9.54 4.70
CA ASP A 110 -7.59 -10.99 4.82
C ASP A 110 -6.13 -11.36 5.11
N HIS A 111 -5.18 -10.63 4.50
CA HIS A 111 -3.74 -10.85 4.71
C HIS A 111 -3.25 -10.55 6.14
N VAL A 112 -3.85 -9.55 6.79
CA VAL A 112 -3.52 -9.23 8.19
C VAL A 112 -3.97 -10.37 9.10
N ARG A 113 -5.15 -10.94 8.87
CA ARG A 113 -5.66 -12.06 9.68
C ARG A 113 -4.81 -13.31 9.50
N ASP A 114 -4.40 -13.59 8.27
CA ASP A 114 -3.54 -14.74 7.95
C ASP A 114 -2.16 -14.63 8.60
N THR A 115 -1.69 -13.41 8.88
CA THR A 115 -0.42 -13.18 9.60
C THR A 115 -0.62 -13.11 11.12
N LEU A 116 -1.74 -12.53 11.57
CA LEU A 116 -2.01 -12.31 13.00
C LEU A 116 -2.32 -13.62 13.72
N VAL A 117 -3.03 -14.55 13.09
CA VAL A 117 -3.36 -15.85 13.67
C VAL A 117 -2.10 -16.67 13.99
N PRO A 118 -1.18 -16.94 13.04
CA PRO A 118 0.03 -17.70 13.36
C PRO A 118 0.93 -16.94 14.33
N LEU A 119 1.06 -15.61 14.22
CA LEU A 119 1.84 -14.81 15.15
C LEU A 119 1.29 -14.90 16.59
N SER A 120 -0.02 -14.74 16.76
CA SER A 120 -0.67 -14.82 18.07
C SER A 120 -0.59 -16.23 18.65
N LEU A 121 -0.75 -17.27 17.82
CA LEU A 121 -0.63 -18.66 18.26
C LEU A 121 0.80 -19.00 18.69
N LEU A 122 1.80 -18.49 17.95
CA LEU A 122 3.21 -18.64 18.29
C LEU A 122 3.55 -17.93 19.61
N LEU A 123 3.05 -16.69 19.77
CA LEU A 123 3.29 -15.90 20.96
C LEU A 123 2.63 -16.53 22.19
N ALA A 124 1.36 -16.94 22.08
CA ALA A 124 0.66 -17.66 23.12
C ALA A 124 1.36 -18.99 23.46
N GLY A 125 1.72 -19.78 22.43
CA GLY A 125 2.45 -21.03 22.59
C GLY A 125 3.79 -20.86 23.30
N SER A 126 4.54 -19.80 22.98
CA SER A 126 5.82 -19.49 23.64
C SER A 126 5.66 -19.21 25.13
N VAL A 127 4.62 -18.46 25.51
CA VAL A 127 4.32 -18.15 26.92
C VAL A 127 3.94 -19.43 27.67
N PHE A 128 3.05 -20.26 27.12
CA PHE A 128 2.67 -21.53 27.73
C PHE A 128 3.83 -22.52 27.80
N PHE A 129 4.69 -22.56 26.78
CA PHE A 129 5.87 -23.41 26.76
C PHE A 129 6.88 -23.00 27.84
N LEU A 130 7.20 -21.71 27.95
CA LEU A 130 8.09 -21.19 29.00
C LEU A 130 7.50 -21.42 30.40
N PHE A 131 6.19 -21.20 30.56
CA PHE A 131 5.50 -21.50 31.81
C PHE A 131 5.56 -22.99 32.16
N GLY A 132 5.29 -23.86 31.19
CA GLY A 132 5.41 -25.30 31.37
C GLY A 132 6.83 -25.74 31.72
N LEU A 133 7.84 -25.11 31.12
CA LEU A 133 9.25 -25.34 31.42
C LEU A 133 9.60 -24.87 32.84
N MET A 134 9.09 -23.72 33.28
CA MET A 134 9.22 -23.26 34.66
C MET A 134 8.60 -24.24 35.66
N VAL A 135 7.37 -24.71 35.41
CA VAL A 135 6.74 -25.75 36.24
C VAL A 135 7.58 -27.01 36.23
N LEU A 136 8.07 -27.45 35.07
CA LEU A 136 8.87 -28.66 34.94
C LEU A 136 10.19 -28.59 35.72
N LEU A 137 10.86 -27.42 35.75
CA LEU A 137 12.13 -27.24 36.46
C LEU A 137 11.96 -26.96 37.97
N PHE A 138 10.88 -26.29 38.37
CA PHE A 138 10.73 -25.73 39.71
C PHE A 138 9.53 -26.28 40.51
N ALA A 139 8.74 -27.19 39.97
CA ALA A 139 7.64 -27.80 40.73
C ALA A 139 8.19 -28.67 41.87
N LYS A 140 7.71 -28.39 43.09
CA LYS A 140 7.81 -29.28 44.24
C LYS A 140 6.39 -29.74 44.57
N ASP A 141 6.19 -31.06 44.67
CA ASP A 141 4.88 -31.68 44.97
C ASP A 141 3.74 -31.27 44.01
N GLY A 142 4.07 -31.01 42.74
CA GLY A 142 3.09 -30.61 41.73
C GLY A 142 2.61 -29.15 41.85
N ALA A 143 3.16 -28.39 42.79
CA ALA A 143 2.93 -26.96 42.93
C ALA A 143 4.17 -26.16 42.50
N LEU A 144 3.94 -25.11 41.72
CA LEU A 144 4.97 -24.13 41.39
C LEU A 144 5.18 -23.21 42.59
N VAL A 145 6.15 -23.54 43.45
CA VAL A 145 6.53 -22.67 44.56
C VAL A 145 7.72 -21.80 44.11
N LEU A 146 7.42 -20.62 43.57
CA LEU A 146 8.45 -19.60 43.33
C LEU A 146 8.91 -19.01 44.66
N GLU A 147 9.90 -19.65 45.29
CA GLU A 147 10.65 -19.04 46.37
C GLU A 147 11.73 -18.14 45.76
N TRP A 148 11.35 -16.90 45.43
CA TRP A 148 12.34 -15.89 45.10
C TRP A 148 13.04 -15.46 46.38
N ASN A 149 14.30 -15.87 46.53
CA ASN A 149 15.11 -15.41 47.63
C ASN A 149 15.43 -13.91 47.41
N GLY A 150 14.81 -13.08 48.25
CA GLY A 150 14.93 -11.63 48.22
C GLY A 150 16.33 -11.11 48.53
N ASP A 151 17.20 -11.91 49.13
CA ASP A 151 18.59 -11.52 49.41
C ASP A 151 19.37 -11.28 48.11
N TYR A 152 18.98 -11.93 46.99
CA TYR A 152 19.64 -11.81 45.69
C TYR A 152 19.11 -10.68 44.80
N TRP A 153 18.32 -9.74 45.34
CA TRP A 153 17.72 -8.66 44.57
C TRP A 153 18.73 -7.87 43.72
N PHE A 154 19.94 -7.70 44.22
CA PHE A 154 21.01 -6.96 43.55
C PHE A 154 21.53 -7.67 42.30
N TYR A 155 21.55 -9.00 42.25
CA TYR A 155 21.95 -9.73 41.04
C TYR A 155 20.97 -9.49 39.90
N TYR A 156 19.66 -9.46 40.17
CA TYR A 156 18.65 -9.13 39.16
C TYR A 156 18.81 -7.71 38.63
N LEU A 157 19.17 -6.76 39.52
CA LEU A 157 19.40 -5.37 39.15
C LEU A 157 20.69 -5.24 38.30
N PHE A 158 21.77 -5.87 38.71
CA PHE A 158 23.02 -5.88 37.95
C PHE A 158 22.92 -6.62 36.61
N ALA A 159 22.08 -7.66 36.50
CA ALA A 159 21.86 -8.35 35.24
C ALA A 159 20.97 -7.54 34.27
N SER A 160 20.00 -6.78 34.79
CA SER A 160 19.12 -5.96 33.95
C SER A 160 19.82 -4.71 33.42
N LEU A 161 20.72 -4.09 34.19
CA LEU A 161 21.52 -2.93 33.78
C LEU A 161 22.22 -3.05 32.41
N PRO A 162 23.07 -4.07 32.15
CA PRO A 162 23.72 -4.23 30.86
C PRO A 162 22.71 -4.54 29.76
N MET A 163 21.69 -5.35 30.04
CA MET A 163 20.66 -5.68 29.05
C MET A 163 19.87 -4.43 28.62
N LEU A 164 19.58 -3.54 29.56
CA LEU A 164 18.90 -2.28 29.32
C LEU A 164 19.81 -1.27 28.61
N TYR A 165 21.09 -1.22 28.98
CA TYR A 165 22.09 -0.41 28.28
C TYR A 165 22.28 -0.83 26.82
N PHE A 166 22.43 -2.12 26.55
CA PHE A 166 22.55 -2.64 25.18
C PHE A 166 21.26 -2.45 24.38
N GLY A 167 20.10 -2.67 24.99
CA GLY A 167 18.81 -2.43 24.35
C GLY A 167 18.63 -0.95 23.97
N TRP A 168 18.97 -0.04 24.88
CA TRP A 168 18.93 1.40 24.62
C TRP A 168 19.89 1.81 23.51
N LYS A 169 21.14 1.34 23.56
CA LYS A 169 22.13 1.62 22.52
C LYS A 169 21.67 1.13 21.14
N SER A 170 21.14 -0.09 21.06
CA SER A 170 20.63 -0.64 19.79
C SER A 170 19.46 0.18 19.25
N LEU A 171 18.67 0.81 20.11
CA LEU A 171 17.57 1.68 19.68
C LEU A 171 18.08 3.03 19.16
N GLN A 172 19.17 3.56 19.73
CA GLN A 172 19.82 4.78 19.24
C GLN A 172 20.49 4.55 17.88
N ASP A 173 21.18 3.42 17.69
CA ASP A 173 21.83 3.08 16.42
C ASP A 173 20.82 2.88 15.25
N LEU A 174 19.52 2.70 15.55
CA LEU A 174 18.45 2.62 14.54
C LEU A 174 17.78 3.97 14.26
N GLY A 175 18.00 4.97 15.12
CA GLY A 175 17.36 6.29 15.05
C GLY A 175 18.18 7.35 14.30
N ASP A 176 19.48 7.09 14.09
CA ASP A 176 20.40 7.87 13.23
C ASP A 176 20.56 7.20 11.86
#